data_AF-A0A5D3Y7H9-F1
#
_entry.id   AF-A0A5D3Y7H9-F1
#
_cell.length_a   1.000
_cell.length_b   1.000
_cell.length_c   1.000
_cell.angle_alpha   90.00
_cell.angle_beta   90.00
_cell.angle_gamma   90.00
#
_symmetry.space_group_name_H-M   'P 1'
#
loop_
_entity.id
_entity.type
_entity.pdbx_description
1 polymer ?
#
loop_
_entity_poly.entity_id
_entity_poly.type
_entity_poly.pdbx_seq_one_letter_code
_entity_poly.pdbx_strand_id
1 'polypeptide(L)'
;MGATLIRRSTLADANAQRAPGLFREIMFWLIHKLQGNLPSANEIVWLGDSTTLDLNLHHYAWAKFRSSKADIKLHTVYDPHACIPTFLEMGEARAHDAKAVASLPLLTGATYVFDRAYHNYEWYARLTKQNIRFVGRMKANTVLK
;
A
#
# COMPACT_ATOMS: atom_id res chain seq x y z
N MET A 1 -11.37 -17.42 25.32
CA MET A 1 -12.41 -17.99 24.44
C MET A 1 -11.74 -19.04 23.56
N GLY A 2 -12.22 -20.29 23.61
CA GLY A 2 -11.57 -21.45 23.00
C GLY A 2 -12.05 -21.71 21.59
N ALA A 3 -11.22 -21.39 20.61
CA ALA A 3 -11.29 -22.00 19.29
C ALA A 3 -10.23 -23.12 19.24
N THR A 4 -10.65 -24.35 18.96
CA THR A 4 -9.71 -25.41 18.55
C THR A 4 -9.04 -25.01 17.24
N LEU A 5 -7.79 -25.43 17.04
CA LEU A 5 -7.03 -25.10 15.83
C LEU A 5 -7.82 -25.48 14.56
N ILE A 6 -8.12 -24.50 13.71
CA ILE A 6 -8.86 -24.73 12.48
C ILE A 6 -8.01 -25.58 11.53
N ARG A 7 -8.58 -26.68 11.02
CA ARG A 7 -7.90 -27.50 10.01
C ARG A 7 -7.70 -26.67 8.72
N ARG A 8 -6.52 -26.79 8.12
CA ARG A 8 -6.16 -26.04 6.89
C ARG A 8 -7.17 -26.25 5.76
N SER A 9 -7.67 -27.47 5.56
CA SER A 9 -8.68 -27.78 4.55
C SER A 9 -9.98 -27.03 4.78
N THR A 10 -10.48 -27.03 6.01
CA THR A 10 -11.72 -26.31 6.38
C THR A 10 -11.61 -24.81 6.13
N LEU A 11 -10.44 -24.20 6.42
CA LEU A 11 -10.22 -22.78 6.12
C LEU A 11 -10.16 -22.52 4.61
N ALA A 12 -9.49 -23.39 3.85
CA ALA A 12 -9.38 -23.27 2.39
C ALA A 12 -10.74 -23.38 1.70
N ASP A 13 -11.54 -24.38 2.06
CA ASP A 13 -12.88 -24.59 1.50
C ASP A 13 -13.79 -23.39 1.80
N ALA A 14 -13.72 -22.88 3.02
CA ALA A 14 -14.50 -21.71 3.41
C ALA A 14 -14.02 -20.42 2.70
N ASN A 15 -12.72 -20.28 2.44
CA ASN A 15 -12.19 -19.15 1.66
C ASN A 15 -12.54 -19.25 0.17
N ALA A 16 -12.67 -20.45 -0.39
CA ALA A 16 -13.09 -20.65 -1.78
C ALA A 16 -14.53 -20.19 -2.04
N GLN A 17 -15.39 -20.22 -1.02
CA GLN A 17 -16.81 -19.83 -1.12
C GLN A 17 -17.06 -18.35 -0.78
N ARG A 18 -16.12 -17.65 -0.13
CA ARG A 18 -16.28 -16.26 0.28
C ARG A 18 -15.90 -15.30 -0.83
N ALA A 19 -16.70 -14.25 -1.01
CA ALA A 19 -16.35 -13.16 -1.89
C ALA A 19 -15.02 -12.50 -1.45
N PRO A 20 -14.03 -12.33 -2.35
CA PRO A 20 -12.75 -11.73 -2.00
C PRO A 20 -12.87 -10.31 -1.41
N GLY A 21 -13.90 -9.56 -1.83
CA GLY A 21 -14.18 -8.21 -1.33
C GLY A 21 -14.39 -8.15 0.18
N LEU A 22 -14.90 -9.22 0.80
CA LEU A 22 -15.09 -9.30 2.25
C LEU A 22 -13.77 -9.17 3.02
N PHE A 23 -12.69 -9.80 2.54
CA PHE A 23 -11.39 -9.70 3.20
C PHE A 23 -10.82 -8.28 3.12
N ARG A 24 -11.06 -7.58 2.01
CA ARG A 24 -10.70 -6.17 1.85
C ARG A 24 -11.46 -5.31 2.86
N GLU A 25 -12.78 -5.50 2.97
CA GLU A 25 -13.62 -4.75 3.91
C GLU A 25 -13.20 -5.01 5.37
N ILE A 26 -12.97 -6.27 5.75
CA ILE A 26 -12.48 -6.62 7.09
C ILE A 26 -11.13 -5.97 7.38
N MET A 27 -10.20 -5.98 6.41
CA MET A 27 -8.89 -5.33 6.57
C MET A 27 -9.04 -3.83 6.85
N PHE A 28 -9.81 -3.10 6.03
CA PHE A 28 -10.01 -1.67 6.24
C PHE A 28 -10.78 -1.36 7.53
N TRP A 29 -11.73 -2.22 7.91
CA TRP A 29 -12.40 -2.12 9.20
C TRP A 29 -11.42 -2.28 10.36
N LEU A 30 -10.53 -3.27 10.32
CA LEU A 30 -9.50 -3.47 11.33
C LEU A 30 -8.53 -2.29 11.42
N ILE A 31 -8.06 -1.79 10.28
CA ILE A 31 -7.20 -0.60 10.21
C ILE A 31 -7.88 0.59 10.87
N HIS A 32 -9.14 0.86 10.51
CA HIS A 32 -9.89 1.96 11.08
C HIS A 32 -10.10 1.81 12.59
N LYS A 33 -10.29 0.59 13.09
CA LYS A 33 -10.39 0.30 14.53
C LYS A 33 -9.09 0.54 15.28
N LEU A 34 -7.93 0.33 14.63
CA LEU A 34 -6.61 0.49 15.24
C LEU A 34 -6.07 1.92 15.15
N GLN A 35 -6.53 2.72 14.17
CA GLN A 35 -5.99 4.06 13.89
C GLN A 35 -6.17 5.07 15.03
N GLY A 36 -7.15 4.85 15.91
CA GLY A 36 -7.38 5.71 17.08
C GLY A 36 -7.62 7.18 16.69
N ASN A 37 -7.25 8.09 17.58
CA ASN A 37 -7.30 9.53 17.30
C ASN A 37 -6.03 9.95 16.55
N LEU A 38 -6.22 10.59 15.40
CA LEU A 38 -5.10 11.18 14.66
C LEU A 38 -4.64 12.49 15.34
N PRO A 39 -3.33 12.77 15.38
CA PRO A 39 -2.82 14.05 15.82
C PRO A 39 -3.15 15.15 14.81
N SER A 40 -2.70 16.38 15.08
CA SER A 40 -2.88 17.47 14.13
C SER A 40 -2.17 17.13 12.81
N ALA A 41 -2.74 17.51 11.67
CA ALA A 41 -2.20 17.11 10.37
C ALA A 41 -0.72 17.52 10.19
N ASN A 42 -0.30 18.64 10.76
CA ASN A 42 1.09 19.10 10.72
C ASN A 42 2.08 18.21 11.52
N GLU A 43 1.60 17.33 12.38
CA GLU A 43 2.38 16.37 13.17
C GLU A 43 2.41 14.98 12.52
N ILE A 44 1.56 14.73 11.54
CA ILE A 44 1.48 13.43 10.85
C ILE A 44 2.67 13.26 9.92
N VAL A 45 3.36 12.12 10.09
CA VAL A 45 4.39 11.60 9.18
C VAL A 45 3.99 10.19 8.77
N TRP A 46 3.63 10.00 7.51
CA TRP A 46 3.27 8.68 6.96
C TRP A 46 4.29 8.21 5.92
N LEU A 47 4.47 6.90 5.83
CA LEU A 47 5.45 6.26 4.96
C LEU A 47 4.74 5.59 3.79
N GLY A 48 5.06 5.99 2.56
CA GLY A 48 4.59 5.33 1.35
C GLY A 48 5.63 4.35 0.82
N ASP A 49 5.26 3.08 0.69
CA ASP A 49 6.12 2.05 0.13
C ASP A 49 5.31 1.02 -0.68
N SER A 50 5.99 0.19 -1.45
CA SER A 50 5.38 -0.96 -2.11
C SER A 50 6.15 -2.23 -1.85
N THR A 51 5.43 -3.34 -1.72
CA THR A 51 6.04 -4.67 -1.64
C THR A 51 5.47 -5.58 -2.72
N THR A 52 6.28 -6.48 -3.24
CA THR A 52 5.87 -7.46 -4.24
C THR A 52 5.68 -8.81 -3.56
N LEU A 53 4.52 -9.42 -3.75
CA LEU A 53 4.19 -10.74 -3.25
C LEU A 53 4.29 -11.76 -4.39
N ASP A 54 5.17 -12.75 -4.24
CA ASP A 54 5.35 -13.85 -5.20
C ASP A 54 4.20 -14.86 -5.06
N LEU A 55 3.59 -15.20 -6.19
CA LEU A 55 2.45 -16.10 -6.30
C LEU A 55 2.78 -17.29 -7.20
N ASN A 56 2.10 -18.41 -6.95
CA ASN A 56 2.22 -19.58 -7.80
C ASN A 56 1.54 -19.35 -9.17
N LEU A 57 2.32 -19.36 -10.26
CA LEU A 57 1.82 -19.11 -11.61
C LEU A 57 0.72 -20.10 -12.06
N HIS A 58 0.75 -21.36 -11.60
CA HIS A 58 -0.27 -22.35 -11.96
C HIS A 58 -1.64 -22.02 -11.38
N HIS A 59 -1.69 -21.45 -10.17
CA HIS A 59 -2.94 -21.09 -9.50
C HIS A 59 -3.35 -19.63 -9.73
N TYR A 60 -2.40 -18.75 -10.05
CA TYR A 60 -2.61 -17.31 -10.16
C TYR A 60 -2.15 -16.76 -11.52
N ALA A 61 -2.59 -17.41 -12.61
CA ALA A 61 -2.23 -17.02 -13.98
C ALA A 61 -2.66 -15.58 -14.34
N TRP A 62 -3.70 -15.05 -13.67
CA TRP A 62 -4.14 -13.66 -13.83
C TRP A 62 -3.11 -12.63 -13.33
N ALA A 63 -2.21 -13.02 -12.43
CA ALA A 63 -1.15 -12.16 -11.88
C ALA A 63 0.20 -12.33 -12.61
N LYS A 64 0.20 -12.82 -13.85
CA LYS A 64 1.42 -13.14 -14.60
C LYS A 64 2.32 -11.91 -14.77
N PHE A 65 3.49 -11.95 -14.14
CA PHE A 65 4.51 -10.90 -14.23
C PHE A 65 5.59 -11.22 -15.27
N ARG A 66 6.04 -12.47 -15.36
CA ARG A 66 7.02 -12.95 -16.37
C ARG A 66 6.68 -14.38 -16.79
N SER A 67 7.46 -14.96 -17.71
CA SER A 67 7.24 -16.31 -18.26
C SER A 67 7.02 -17.37 -17.18
N SER A 68 7.76 -17.29 -16.07
CA SER A 68 7.74 -18.26 -14.97
C SER A 68 7.30 -17.68 -13.62
N LYS A 69 6.80 -16.43 -13.58
CA LYS A 69 6.44 -15.75 -12.33
C LYS A 69 5.07 -15.09 -12.41
N ALA A 70 4.28 -15.27 -11.35
CA ALA A 70 3.09 -14.50 -11.07
C ALA A 70 3.35 -13.68 -9.80
N ASP A 71 3.14 -12.37 -9.87
CA ASP A 71 3.44 -11.47 -8.77
C ASP A 71 2.33 -10.41 -8.70
N ILE A 72 1.96 -10.02 -7.49
CA ILE A 72 1.17 -8.80 -7.25
C ILE A 72 2.01 -7.78 -6.51
N LYS A 73 1.71 -6.51 -6.73
CA LYS A 73 2.30 -5.43 -5.96
C LYS A 73 1.28 -4.85 -5.00
N LEU A 74 1.69 -4.64 -3.77
CA LEU A 74 0.91 -4.02 -2.72
C LEU A 74 1.52 -2.67 -2.38
N HIS A 75 0.82 -1.60 -2.72
CA HIS A 75 1.15 -0.25 -2.29
C HIS A 75 0.55 0.00 -0.91
N THR A 76 1.33 0.53 0.01
CA THR A 76 0.89 0.82 1.37
C THR A 76 1.27 2.23 1.79
N VAL A 77 0.37 2.88 2.53
CA VAL A 77 0.73 4.01 3.39
C VAL A 77 0.74 3.49 4.82
N TYR A 78 1.78 3.80 5.58
CA TYR A 78 2.01 3.29 6.92
C TYR A 78 2.17 4.42 7.91
N ASP A 79 1.48 4.31 9.05
CA ASP A 79 1.66 5.19 10.20
C ASP A 79 2.69 4.57 11.15
N PRO A 80 3.89 5.14 11.28
CA PRO A 80 4.94 4.62 12.14
C PRO A 80 4.67 4.84 13.63
N HIS A 81 3.80 5.78 14.01
CA HIS A 81 3.46 6.02 15.41
C HIS A 81 2.44 5.00 15.90
N ALA A 82 1.41 4.72 15.08
CA ALA A 82 0.38 3.73 15.41
C ALA A 82 0.80 2.28 15.06
N CYS A 83 1.91 2.12 14.32
CA CYS A 83 2.41 0.84 13.82
C CYS A 83 1.39 0.07 12.95
N ILE A 84 0.65 0.79 12.09
CA ILE A 84 -0.39 0.20 11.23
C ILE A 84 -0.33 0.75 9.80
N PRO A 85 -0.78 -0.02 8.80
CA PRO A 85 -1.09 0.55 7.50
C PRO A 85 -2.33 1.46 7.61
N THR A 86 -2.31 2.62 6.98
CA THR A 86 -3.46 3.52 6.84
C THR A 86 -4.16 3.36 5.49
N PHE A 87 -3.46 2.79 4.50
CA PHE A 87 -3.98 2.50 3.18
C PHE A 87 -3.25 1.34 2.54
N LEU A 88 -3.97 0.55 1.74
CA LEU A 88 -3.47 -0.60 1.00
C LEU A 88 -4.15 -0.65 -0.38
N GLU A 89 -3.36 -0.83 -1.43
CA GLU A 89 -3.86 -1.04 -2.78
C GLU A 89 -3.07 -2.12 -3.50
N MET A 90 -3.80 -3.10 -4.03
CA MET A 90 -3.22 -4.16 -4.86
C MET A 90 -3.22 -3.73 -6.32
N GLY A 91 -2.08 -3.91 -6.98
CA GLY A 91 -1.91 -3.67 -8.41
C GLY A 91 -1.06 -4.74 -9.07
N GLU A 92 -0.89 -4.59 -10.38
CA GLU A 92 -0.02 -5.45 -11.17
C GLU A 92 1.45 -5.25 -10.78
N ALA A 93 2.23 -6.33 -10.68
CA ALA A 93 3.64 -6.22 -10.34
C ALA A 93 4.50 -5.42 -11.34
N ARG A 94 4.04 -5.28 -12.59
CA ARG A 94 4.71 -4.47 -13.63
C ARG A 94 4.47 -2.97 -13.48
N ALA A 95 3.47 -2.56 -12.70
CA ALA A 95 3.18 -1.15 -12.53
C ALA A 95 4.35 -0.46 -11.84
N HIS A 96 4.78 0.68 -12.40
CA HIS A 96 5.80 1.51 -11.79
C HIS A 96 5.21 2.27 -10.61
N ASP A 97 5.96 2.39 -9.51
CA ASP A 97 5.44 2.92 -8.24
C ASP A 97 4.98 4.38 -8.35
N ALA A 98 5.68 5.17 -9.17
CA ALA A 98 5.26 6.52 -9.57
C ALA A 98 3.86 6.63 -10.23
N LYS A 99 3.21 5.52 -10.65
CA LYS A 99 1.80 5.54 -11.11
C LYS A 99 0.82 5.34 -9.96
N ALA A 100 1.20 4.57 -8.95
CA ALA A 100 0.37 4.32 -7.77
C ALA A 100 0.23 5.55 -6.86
N VAL A 101 1.09 6.57 -7.02
CA VAL A 101 0.97 7.84 -6.28
C VAL A 101 -0.35 8.57 -6.49
N ALA A 102 -1.04 8.31 -7.61
CA ALA A 102 -2.29 8.97 -7.96
C ALA A 102 -3.47 8.51 -7.09
N SER A 103 -3.40 7.29 -6.56
CA SER A 103 -4.45 6.65 -5.76
C SER A 103 -4.18 6.72 -4.25
N LEU A 104 -2.99 7.19 -3.83
CA LEU A 104 -2.67 7.34 -2.42
C LEU A 104 -3.61 8.36 -1.75
N PRO A 105 -4.19 8.03 -0.59
CA PRO A 105 -4.97 8.99 0.18
C PRO A 105 -4.02 10.02 0.78
N LEU A 106 -4.24 11.28 0.37
CA LEU A 106 -3.42 12.41 0.75
C LEU A 106 -4.17 13.30 1.75
N LEU A 107 -3.55 13.55 2.90
CA LEU A 107 -4.06 14.44 3.93
C LEU A 107 -3.34 15.78 3.87
N THR A 108 -4.08 16.85 3.61
CA THR A 108 -3.55 18.22 3.62
C THR A 108 -2.90 18.55 4.97
N GLY A 109 -1.70 19.13 4.94
CA GLY A 109 -0.91 19.46 6.12
C GLY A 109 0.03 18.33 6.57
N ALA A 110 -0.22 17.07 6.20
CA ALA A 110 0.63 15.94 6.57
C ALA A 110 1.96 15.92 5.81
N THR A 111 2.91 15.16 6.35
CA THR A 111 4.18 14.83 5.70
C THR A 111 4.17 13.39 5.23
N TYR A 112 4.54 13.15 3.98
CA TYR A 112 4.70 11.81 3.45
C TYR A 112 6.16 11.52 3.08
N VAL A 113 6.65 10.36 3.47
CA VAL A 113 8.01 9.89 3.15
C VAL A 113 7.91 8.81 2.09
N PHE A 114 8.63 8.97 0.99
CA PHE A 114 8.65 8.04 -0.13
C PHE A 114 10.06 7.61 -0.50
N ASP A 115 10.16 6.40 -1.05
CA ASP A 115 11.40 5.89 -1.62
C ASP A 115 11.77 6.57 -2.96
N ARG A 116 12.89 6.16 -3.57
CA ARG A 116 13.37 6.73 -4.84
C ARG A 116 12.52 6.32 -6.06
N ALA A 117 11.78 5.22 -5.99
CA ALA A 117 10.95 4.72 -7.09
C ALA A 117 9.71 5.61 -7.33
N TYR A 118 9.29 6.39 -6.34
CA TYR A 118 8.18 7.35 -6.42
C TYR A 118 8.55 8.71 -7.05
N HIS A 119 9.78 8.89 -7.56
CA HIS A 119 10.26 10.18 -8.07
C HIS A 119 9.46 10.72 -9.28
N ASN A 120 8.55 11.68 -9.03
CA ASN A 120 7.72 12.35 -10.03
C ASN A 120 7.52 13.84 -9.66
N TYR A 121 8.09 14.75 -10.46
CA TYR A 121 8.04 16.20 -10.20
C TYR A 121 6.65 16.81 -10.33
N GLU A 122 5.85 16.36 -11.29
CA GLU A 122 4.49 16.87 -11.46
C GLU A 122 3.64 16.54 -10.23
N TRP A 123 3.81 15.33 -9.71
CA TRP A 123 3.15 14.91 -8.48
C TRP A 123 3.66 15.70 -7.27
N TYR A 124 4.97 15.88 -7.11
CA TYR A 124 5.53 16.73 -6.05
C TYR A 124 5.01 18.17 -6.10
N ALA A 125 4.89 18.76 -7.30
CA ALA A 125 4.31 20.08 -7.47
C ALA A 125 2.83 20.12 -7.03
N ARG A 126 2.06 19.05 -7.30
CA ARG A 126 0.68 18.92 -6.83
C ARG A 126 0.60 18.82 -5.30
N LEU A 127 1.48 18.04 -4.67
CA LEU A 127 1.55 17.94 -3.19
C LEU A 127 1.79 19.31 -2.56
N THR A 128 2.79 20.05 -3.08
CA THR A 128 3.10 21.40 -2.59
C THR A 128 1.91 22.35 -2.73
N LYS A 129 1.21 22.34 -3.88
CA LYS A 129 -0.01 23.16 -4.09
C LYS A 129 -1.15 22.81 -3.14
N GLN A 130 -1.21 21.56 -2.68
CA GLN A 130 -2.20 21.07 -1.73
C GLN A 130 -1.78 21.22 -0.26
N ASN A 131 -0.67 21.94 0.00
CA ASN A 131 -0.07 22.09 1.33
C ASN A 131 0.27 20.74 1.99
N ILE A 132 0.72 19.78 1.19
CA ILE A 132 1.23 18.47 1.64
C ILE A 132 2.74 18.50 1.55
N ARG A 133 3.40 18.16 2.66
CA ARG A 133 4.86 18.06 2.73
C ARG A 133 5.29 16.67 2.27
N PHE A 134 6.45 16.57 1.64
CA PHE A 134 7.00 15.28 1.27
C PHE A 134 8.50 15.22 1.51
N VAL A 135 8.99 14.02 1.78
CA VAL A 135 10.41 13.67 1.88
C VAL A 135 10.65 12.52 0.92
N GLY A 136 11.61 12.65 0.04
CA GLY A 136 11.94 11.61 -0.93
C GLY A 136 13.44 11.57 -1.20
N ARG A 137 13.93 10.41 -1.64
CA ARG A 137 15.33 10.27 -2.05
C ARG A 137 15.51 10.69 -3.50
N MET A 138 16.35 11.69 -3.75
CA MET A 138 16.70 12.09 -5.11
C MET A 138 17.48 10.99 -5.85
N LYS A 139 17.31 10.92 -7.18
CA LYS A 139 18.16 10.08 -8.04
C LYS A 139 19.52 10.76 -8.21
N ALA A 140 20.60 9.97 -8.25
CA ALA A 140 21.96 10.51 -8.38
C ALA A 140 22.17 11.33 -9.67
N ASN A 141 21.43 11.02 -10.73
CA ASN A 141 21.50 11.71 -12.03
C ASN A 141 20.44 12.82 -12.17
N THR A 142 19.88 13.31 -11.06
CA THR A 142 18.94 14.42 -11.09
C THR A 142 19.68 15.71 -11.41
N VAL A 143 19.39 16.30 -12.58
CA VAL A 143 19.85 17.64 -12.94
C VAL A 143 18.82 18.65 -12.44
N LEU A 144 19.23 19.49 -11.48
CA LEU A 144 18.47 20.67 -11.10
C LEU A 144 18.74 21.74 -12.17
N LYS A 145 17.71 22.09 -12.93
CA LYS A 145 17.73 23.26 -13.82
C LYS A 145 16.88 24.36 -13.19
#